data_AF-A0A1B7P494-F1
#
_entry.id   AF-A0A1B7P494-F1
#
_cell.length_a   1.000
_cell.length_b   1.000
_cell.length_c   1.000
_cell.angle_alpha   90.00
_cell.angle_beta   90.00
_cell.angle_gamma   90.00
#
_symmetry.space_group_name_H-M   'P 1'
#
loop_
_entity.id
_entity.type
_entity.pdbx_description
1 polymer ?
#
loop_
_entity_poly.entity_id
_entity_poly.type
_entity_poly.pdbx_seq_one_letter_code
_entity_poly.pdbx_strand_id
1 'polypeptide(L)'
;MDHLKQMQFQTNSNGVSRLVAMVHEFSHDETYHLNIIDAGKHSNQWVTLKEIYRVSIAAAKNSWSKNILRSLRRWYGVALQKFPESENDRKEALTIWEENVGLSLTSTEPFLGFVDGPSAGYLASIYLGGAKQGGFDDHATEHYLPRLQSVCELWSERSPCFERLILGRFYSLMGKRDKALDAVKWVVKFGIDLLCDEDLANDWEGYFKLASSLHFVDDVNCLAAWSLLGPQVEENEGQDQRDVVRGQEDEEGQTPEQDAPNAAKLCPGAEGEIASDGRPREATGNTMLNGGEGKAEETDTKELQCSEEASDTFTDTEDNREPAPPDGEAESRAPYPAPSPISDIGGMYILCCGERGCNRLWTFADDIYVCKDCAGVYLCKGCLEKLQAGTLQEICSEMSVVCKKSHEFFHVPSWNYEEARRIPNGHVKVGREVITLSNWLDNMRRKYGLTVEGKTEEGV
;
A
#
# COMPACT_ATOMS: atom_id res chain seq x y z
N MET A 1 -19.39 -16.16 -29.76
CA MET A 1 -18.58 -14.93 -29.50
C MET A 1 -19.44 -13.67 -29.37
N ASP A 2 -20.76 -13.81 -29.38
CA ASP A 2 -21.65 -12.75 -29.87
C ASP A 2 -22.19 -11.85 -28.76
N HIS A 3 -22.02 -12.26 -27.50
CA HIS A 3 -22.69 -11.66 -26.36
C HIS A 3 -22.25 -10.20 -26.07
N LEU A 4 -20.97 -9.87 -26.21
CA LEU A 4 -20.50 -8.48 -26.09
C LEU A 4 -21.08 -7.58 -27.19
N LYS A 5 -21.14 -8.06 -28.44
CA LYS A 5 -21.78 -7.35 -29.55
C LYS A 5 -23.29 -7.19 -29.31
N GLN A 6 -23.94 -8.24 -28.80
CA GLN A 6 -25.35 -8.22 -28.42
C GLN A 6 -25.64 -7.18 -27.31
N MET A 7 -24.76 -7.06 -26.31
CA MET A 7 -24.83 -6.03 -25.26
C MET A 7 -24.48 -4.61 -25.76
N GLN A 8 -23.76 -4.49 -26.86
CA GLN A 8 -23.51 -3.20 -27.53
C GLN A 8 -24.77 -2.67 -28.24
N PHE A 9 -25.63 -3.55 -28.76
CA PHE A 9 -26.88 -3.17 -29.43
C PHE A 9 -28.11 -3.10 -28.51
N GLN A 10 -28.07 -3.72 -27.33
CA GLN A 10 -29.10 -3.54 -26.30
C GLN A 10 -28.86 -2.25 -25.53
N THR A 11 -29.88 -1.39 -25.42
CA THR A 11 -29.84 -0.13 -24.63
C THR A 11 -30.53 -0.26 -23.28
N ASN A 12 -30.17 0.65 -22.36
CA ASN A 12 -30.87 0.88 -21.09
C ASN A 12 -31.96 1.95 -21.24
N SER A 13 -32.65 2.29 -20.15
CA SER A 13 -33.69 3.33 -20.07
C SER A 13 -33.25 4.71 -20.57
N ASN A 14 -31.94 4.97 -20.62
CA ASN A 14 -31.36 6.26 -20.96
C ASN A 14 -30.84 6.28 -22.42
N GLY A 15 -31.15 5.25 -23.21
CA GLY A 15 -30.70 5.10 -24.60
C GLY A 15 -29.24 4.69 -24.78
N VAL A 16 -28.52 4.45 -23.68
CA VAL A 16 -27.09 4.08 -23.67
C VAL A 16 -26.95 2.56 -23.73
N SER A 17 -25.95 2.01 -24.43
CA SER A 17 -25.80 0.56 -24.52
C SER A 17 -25.53 -0.08 -23.15
N ARG A 18 -26.00 -1.31 -22.92
CA ARG A 18 -25.80 -2.04 -21.66
C ARG A 18 -24.32 -2.21 -21.32
N LEU A 19 -23.48 -2.33 -22.34
CA LEU A 19 -22.03 -2.42 -22.19
C LEU A 19 -21.39 -1.12 -21.68
N VAL A 20 -21.86 0.04 -22.16
CA VAL A 20 -21.42 1.36 -21.63
C VAL A 20 -22.01 1.61 -20.23
N ALA A 21 -23.24 1.18 -19.97
CA ALA A 21 -23.86 1.28 -18.65
C ALA A 21 -23.06 0.50 -17.59
N MET A 22 -22.63 -0.73 -17.90
CA MET A 22 -21.77 -1.55 -17.05
C MET A 22 -20.40 -0.88 -16.82
N VAL A 23 -19.81 -0.28 -17.86
CA VAL A 23 -18.54 0.47 -17.73
C VAL A 23 -18.70 1.74 -16.88
N HIS A 24 -19.89 2.36 -16.84
CA HIS A 24 -20.20 3.48 -15.92
C HIS A 24 -20.40 3.00 -14.49
N GLU A 25 -21.10 1.89 -14.29
CA GLU A 25 -21.39 1.25 -13.00
C GLU A 25 -20.11 0.83 -12.28
N PHE A 26 -19.25 0.06 -12.96
CA PHE A 26 -17.96 -0.41 -12.44
C PHE A 26 -16.80 0.57 -12.67
N SER A 27 -17.09 1.85 -12.94
CA SER A 27 -16.09 2.87 -13.31
C SER A 27 -14.95 3.08 -12.31
N HIS A 28 -15.13 2.69 -11.05
CA HIS A 28 -14.16 2.83 -9.97
C HIS A 28 -13.48 1.50 -9.57
N ASP A 29 -13.83 0.39 -10.21
CA ASP A 29 -13.33 -0.94 -9.90
C ASP A 29 -12.08 -1.27 -10.74
N GLU A 30 -10.91 -1.22 -10.10
CA GLU A 30 -9.62 -1.60 -10.71
C GLU A 30 -9.62 -3.04 -11.24
N THR A 31 -10.22 -3.98 -10.50
CA THR A 31 -10.22 -5.39 -10.89
C THR A 31 -11.05 -5.58 -12.16
N TYR A 32 -12.22 -4.96 -12.22
CA TYR A 32 -13.05 -4.91 -13.43
C TYR A 32 -12.28 -4.29 -14.61
N HIS A 33 -11.70 -3.10 -14.43
CA HIS A 33 -11.04 -2.38 -15.51
C HIS A 33 -9.79 -3.11 -16.04
N LEU A 34 -8.93 -3.64 -15.17
CA LEU A 34 -7.80 -4.48 -15.57
C LEU A 34 -8.29 -5.77 -16.28
N ASN A 35 -9.34 -6.43 -15.77
CA ASN A 35 -9.92 -7.63 -16.39
C ASN A 35 -10.38 -7.36 -17.84
N ILE A 36 -11.15 -6.29 -18.08
CA ILE A 36 -11.66 -6.01 -19.44
C ILE A 36 -10.58 -5.51 -20.40
N ILE A 37 -9.51 -4.88 -19.89
CA ILE A 37 -8.34 -4.47 -20.67
C ILE A 37 -7.58 -5.70 -21.17
N ASP A 38 -7.25 -6.63 -20.27
CA ASP A 38 -6.49 -7.83 -20.60
C ASP A 38 -7.33 -8.80 -21.45
N ALA A 39 -8.57 -9.08 -21.03
CA ALA A 39 -9.50 -9.91 -21.82
C ALA A 39 -9.80 -9.29 -23.20
N GLY A 40 -9.93 -7.96 -23.29
CA GLY A 40 -10.14 -7.25 -24.55
C GLY A 40 -8.97 -7.40 -25.51
N LYS A 41 -7.73 -7.34 -25.03
CA LYS A 41 -6.53 -7.57 -25.86
C LYS A 41 -6.39 -9.03 -26.27
N HIS A 42 -6.45 -9.97 -25.33
CA HIS A 42 -6.23 -11.39 -25.59
C HIS A 42 -7.37 -12.06 -26.38
N SER A 43 -8.60 -11.54 -26.34
CA SER A 43 -9.74 -12.05 -27.13
C SER A 43 -9.87 -11.42 -28.52
N ASN A 44 -8.85 -10.70 -29.01
CA ASN A 44 -8.88 -9.93 -30.26
C ASN A 44 -10.06 -8.94 -30.35
N GLN A 45 -10.56 -8.43 -29.22
CA GLN A 45 -11.64 -7.42 -29.14
C GLN A 45 -11.10 -6.00 -28.91
N TRP A 46 -9.80 -5.77 -29.10
CA TRP A 46 -9.12 -4.53 -28.71
C TRP A 46 -9.70 -3.27 -29.36
N VAL A 47 -10.04 -3.34 -30.66
CA VAL A 47 -10.72 -2.24 -31.37
C VAL A 47 -12.09 -1.94 -30.74
N THR A 48 -12.85 -2.99 -30.42
CA THR A 48 -14.15 -2.88 -29.73
C THR A 48 -13.98 -2.27 -28.34
N LEU A 49 -12.93 -2.64 -27.59
CA LEU A 49 -12.64 -2.07 -26.27
C LEU A 49 -12.26 -0.58 -26.35
N LYS A 50 -11.39 -0.19 -27.30
CA LYS A 50 -11.04 1.23 -27.54
C LYS A 50 -12.31 2.05 -27.81
N GLU A 51 -13.24 1.51 -28.61
CA GLU A 51 -14.52 2.16 -28.89
C GLU A 51 -15.45 2.23 -27.67
N ILE A 52 -15.56 1.15 -26.88
CA ILE A 52 -16.35 1.12 -25.64
C ILE A 52 -15.88 2.22 -24.68
N TYR A 53 -14.57 2.37 -24.48
CA TYR A 53 -14.04 3.46 -23.62
C TYR A 53 -14.37 4.85 -24.19
N ARG A 54 -14.15 5.09 -25.49
CA ARG A 54 -14.46 6.39 -26.12
C ARG A 54 -15.93 6.77 -26.01
N VAL A 55 -16.85 5.84 -26.30
CA VAL A 55 -18.30 6.05 -26.15
C VAL A 55 -18.69 6.25 -24.68
N SER A 56 -18.06 5.50 -23.75
CA SER A 56 -18.32 5.64 -22.31
C SER A 56 -17.86 7.00 -21.78
N ILE A 57 -16.68 7.48 -22.20
CA ILE A 57 -16.18 8.83 -21.89
C ILE A 57 -17.12 9.89 -22.48
N ALA A 58 -17.51 9.77 -23.75
CA ALA A 58 -18.44 10.70 -24.40
C ALA A 58 -19.81 10.79 -23.69
N ALA A 59 -20.35 9.65 -23.22
CA ALA A 59 -21.56 9.62 -22.41
C ALA A 59 -21.35 10.28 -21.02
N ALA A 60 -20.19 10.04 -20.39
CA ALA A 60 -19.88 10.58 -19.06
C ALA A 60 -19.69 12.11 -19.05
N LYS A 61 -19.29 12.73 -20.17
CA LYS A 61 -19.16 14.20 -20.32
C LYS A 61 -20.44 14.97 -19.99
N ASN A 62 -21.60 14.39 -20.29
CA ASN A 62 -22.91 14.99 -20.00
C ASN A 62 -23.52 14.51 -18.67
N SER A 63 -22.79 13.69 -17.90
CA SER A 63 -23.27 13.18 -16.61
C SER A 63 -22.98 14.16 -15.47
N TRP A 64 -23.84 14.18 -14.45
CA TRP A 64 -23.60 14.94 -13.22
C TRP A 64 -22.36 14.44 -12.45
N SER A 65 -22.01 13.15 -12.61
CA SER A 65 -20.89 12.52 -11.92
C SER A 65 -19.57 12.72 -12.66
N LYS A 66 -18.92 13.87 -12.39
CA LYS A 66 -17.53 14.14 -12.81
C LYS A 66 -16.53 13.05 -12.38
N ASN A 67 -16.87 12.19 -11.41
CA ASN A 67 -16.05 11.07 -10.98
C ASN A 67 -15.98 9.97 -12.06
N ILE A 68 -17.13 9.57 -12.63
CA ILE A 68 -17.20 8.54 -13.68
C ILE A 68 -16.33 8.96 -14.87
N LEU A 69 -16.44 10.22 -15.31
CA LEU A 69 -15.62 10.75 -16.40
C LEU A 69 -14.11 10.66 -16.10
N ARG A 70 -13.69 10.94 -14.86
CA ARG A 70 -12.27 10.88 -14.45
C ARG A 70 -11.72 9.47 -14.41
N SER A 71 -12.46 8.54 -13.83
CA SER A 71 -12.03 7.14 -13.73
C SER A 71 -12.00 6.49 -15.12
N LEU A 72 -12.97 6.80 -15.99
CA LEU A 72 -12.96 6.32 -17.38
C LEU A 72 -11.82 6.91 -18.22
N ARG A 73 -11.49 8.21 -18.05
CA ARG A 73 -10.27 8.80 -18.63
C ARG A 73 -9.01 8.08 -18.12
N ARG A 74 -8.89 7.86 -16.79
CA ARG A 74 -7.77 7.13 -16.17
C ARG A 74 -7.60 5.75 -16.83
N TRP A 75 -8.63 4.91 -16.77
CA TRP A 75 -8.58 3.52 -17.25
C TRP A 75 -8.40 3.39 -18.77
N TYR A 76 -8.89 4.34 -19.57
CA TYR A 76 -8.63 4.31 -21.01
C TYR A 76 -7.17 4.64 -21.33
N GLY A 77 -6.57 5.63 -20.66
CA GLY A 77 -5.13 5.90 -20.77
C GLY A 77 -4.28 4.72 -20.30
N VAL A 78 -4.70 4.02 -19.22
CA VAL A 78 -4.07 2.78 -18.74
C VAL A 78 -4.06 1.72 -19.85
N ALA A 79 -5.22 1.48 -20.48
CA ALA A 79 -5.35 0.51 -21.57
C ALA A 79 -4.38 0.83 -22.73
N LEU A 80 -4.35 2.08 -23.17
CA LEU A 80 -3.53 2.56 -24.28
C LEU A 80 -2.02 2.50 -23.98
N GLN A 81 -1.56 2.69 -22.74
CA GLN A 81 -0.15 2.52 -22.36
C GLN A 81 0.25 1.06 -22.08
N LYS A 82 -0.68 0.21 -21.59
CA LYS A 82 -0.44 -1.23 -21.37
C LYS A 82 -0.31 -1.99 -22.71
N PHE A 83 -1.19 -1.71 -23.68
CA PHE A 83 -1.19 -2.39 -24.99
C PHE A 83 -1.21 -1.44 -26.21
N PRO A 84 -0.23 -0.52 -26.34
CA PRO A 84 -0.13 0.44 -27.44
C PRO A 84 0.08 -0.28 -28.77
N GLU A 85 -0.76 0.02 -29.75
CA GLU A 85 -0.58 -0.48 -31.13
C GLU A 85 0.17 0.51 -32.03
N SER A 86 0.34 1.75 -31.54
CA SER A 86 0.99 2.82 -32.26
C SER A 86 1.51 3.90 -31.29
N GLU A 87 2.37 4.79 -31.78
CA GLU A 87 2.72 6.02 -31.06
C GLU A 87 1.54 7.01 -31.00
N ASN A 88 0.46 6.80 -31.78
CA ASN A 88 -0.78 7.55 -31.59
C ASN A 88 -1.52 7.09 -30.33
N ASP A 89 -1.59 5.78 -30.05
CA ASP A 89 -2.19 5.24 -28.82
C ASP A 89 -1.49 5.85 -27.57
N ARG A 90 -0.16 6.00 -27.59
CA ARG A 90 0.60 6.66 -26.50
C ARG A 90 0.26 8.15 -26.35
N LYS A 91 0.13 8.87 -27.46
CA LYS A 91 -0.21 10.30 -27.47
C LYS A 91 -1.65 10.53 -27.01
N GLU A 92 -2.58 9.69 -27.47
CA GLU A 92 -3.98 9.70 -27.02
C GLU A 92 -4.06 9.46 -25.51
N ALA A 93 -3.33 8.47 -24.97
CA ALA A 93 -3.24 8.25 -23.51
C ALA A 93 -2.71 9.47 -22.75
N LEU A 94 -1.65 10.11 -23.27
CA LEU A 94 -1.06 11.31 -22.67
C LEU A 94 -2.07 12.47 -22.64
N THR A 95 -2.70 12.77 -23.77
CA THR A 95 -3.73 13.82 -23.88
C THR A 95 -4.93 13.55 -22.97
N ILE A 96 -5.39 12.30 -22.88
CA ILE A 96 -6.49 11.91 -21.98
C ILE A 96 -6.14 12.17 -20.51
N TRP A 97 -4.91 11.85 -20.08
CA TRP A 97 -4.47 12.13 -18.71
C TRP A 97 -4.19 13.62 -18.47
N GLU A 98 -3.63 14.35 -19.45
CA GLU A 98 -3.50 15.82 -19.41
C GLU A 98 -4.86 16.52 -19.26
N GLU A 99 -5.90 16.06 -19.96
CA GLU A 99 -7.28 16.51 -19.76
C GLU A 99 -7.78 16.16 -18.34
N ASN A 100 -7.46 14.97 -17.84
CA ASN A 100 -7.94 14.46 -16.55
C ASN A 100 -7.42 15.29 -15.36
N VAL A 101 -6.20 15.81 -15.48
CA VAL A 101 -5.55 16.64 -14.45
C VAL A 101 -5.67 18.15 -14.70
N GLY A 102 -6.21 18.57 -15.85
CA GLY A 102 -6.45 19.98 -16.18
C GLY A 102 -5.30 20.72 -16.89
N LEU A 103 -4.31 19.99 -17.42
CA LEU A 103 -3.15 20.55 -18.14
C LEU A 103 -3.29 20.58 -19.67
N SER A 104 -4.35 19.98 -20.23
CA SER A 104 -4.59 19.98 -21.68
C SER A 104 -4.88 21.39 -22.20
N LEU A 105 -3.88 21.97 -22.87
CA LEU A 105 -3.94 23.31 -23.51
C LEU A 105 -5.02 23.45 -24.59
N THR A 106 -5.56 22.33 -25.08
CA THR A 106 -6.61 22.26 -26.10
C THR A 106 -7.99 21.91 -25.54
N SER A 107 -8.12 21.70 -24.23
CA SER A 107 -9.40 21.36 -23.61
C SER A 107 -10.37 22.54 -23.63
N THR A 108 -11.54 22.33 -24.24
CA THR A 108 -12.72 23.21 -24.07
C THR A 108 -13.58 22.80 -22.87
N GLU A 109 -13.24 21.72 -22.16
CA GLU A 109 -13.94 21.27 -20.96
C GLU A 109 -13.38 21.94 -19.70
N PRO A 110 -14.24 22.47 -18.80
CA PRO A 110 -13.80 23.08 -17.56
C PRO A 110 -13.26 22.02 -16.59
N PHE A 111 -12.17 22.36 -15.89
CA PHE A 111 -11.53 21.50 -14.91
C PHE A 111 -12.52 20.87 -13.93
N LEU A 112 -12.30 19.60 -13.60
CA LEU A 112 -13.30 18.78 -12.91
C LEU A 112 -13.37 19.04 -11.39
N GLY A 113 -12.47 19.87 -10.85
CA GLY A 113 -12.52 20.41 -9.49
C GLY A 113 -11.65 19.68 -8.47
N PHE A 114 -11.08 18.54 -8.85
CA PHE A 114 -10.12 17.78 -8.04
C PHE A 114 -9.22 16.97 -8.99
N VAL A 115 -7.91 16.99 -8.74
CA VAL A 115 -6.87 16.39 -9.59
C VAL A 115 -6.90 14.86 -9.48
N ASP A 116 -6.85 14.14 -10.60
CA ASP A 116 -6.73 12.68 -10.58
C ASP A 116 -5.28 12.25 -10.27
N GLY A 117 -5.01 11.94 -9.00
CA GLY A 117 -3.67 11.60 -8.50
C GLY A 117 -2.93 10.53 -9.31
N PRO A 118 -3.54 9.35 -9.57
CA PRO A 118 -2.88 8.33 -10.40
C PRO A 118 -2.57 8.82 -11.82
N SER A 119 -3.48 9.57 -12.48
CA SER A 119 -3.18 10.20 -13.77
C SER A 119 -1.97 11.16 -13.70
N ALA A 120 -1.87 11.97 -12.64
CA ALA A 120 -0.73 12.87 -12.42
C ALA A 120 0.58 12.09 -12.21
N GLY A 121 0.56 11.01 -11.41
CA GLY A 121 1.69 10.10 -11.22
C GLY A 121 2.15 9.40 -12.52
N TYR A 122 1.21 9.00 -13.39
CA TYR A 122 1.54 8.44 -14.71
C TYR A 122 2.18 9.47 -15.63
N LEU A 123 1.63 10.68 -15.70
CA LEU A 123 2.19 11.79 -16.48
C LEU A 123 3.62 12.11 -16.02
N ALA A 124 3.82 12.25 -14.70
CA ALA A 124 5.14 12.53 -14.13
C ALA A 124 6.18 11.45 -14.49
N SER A 125 5.81 10.17 -14.32
CA SER A 125 6.66 9.02 -14.66
C SER A 125 6.98 8.97 -16.16
N ILE A 126 6.02 9.34 -17.03
CA ILE A 126 6.22 9.39 -18.48
C ILE A 126 7.12 10.56 -18.90
N TYR A 127 6.98 11.74 -18.30
CA TYR A 127 7.85 12.88 -18.59
C TYR A 127 9.30 12.63 -18.16
N LEU A 128 9.51 12.01 -16.99
CA LEU A 128 10.82 11.51 -16.59
C LEU A 128 11.35 10.46 -17.59
N GLY A 129 10.54 9.47 -17.94
CA GLY A 129 10.91 8.44 -18.90
C GLY A 129 11.26 8.99 -20.30
N GLY A 130 10.57 10.04 -20.75
CA GLY A 130 10.84 10.74 -21.99
C GLY A 130 12.17 11.50 -21.97
N ALA A 131 12.45 12.23 -20.89
CA ALA A 131 13.72 12.92 -20.71
C ALA A 131 14.91 11.96 -20.61
N LYS A 132 14.75 10.82 -19.91
CA LYS A 132 15.75 9.74 -19.85
C LYS A 132 16.04 9.14 -21.23
N GLN A 133 15.03 8.97 -22.09
CA GLN A 133 15.21 8.49 -23.47
C GLN A 133 15.91 9.51 -24.38
N GLY A 134 15.67 10.81 -24.17
CA GLY A 134 16.43 11.90 -24.79
C GLY A 134 17.79 12.18 -24.12
N GLY A 135 18.28 11.33 -23.23
CA GLY A 135 19.57 11.49 -22.56
C GLY A 135 19.73 12.77 -21.71
N PHE A 136 18.62 13.43 -21.37
CA PHE A 136 18.60 14.79 -20.82
C PHE A 136 19.30 15.86 -21.70
N ASP A 137 19.21 15.72 -23.03
CA ASP A 137 19.59 16.82 -23.93
C ASP A 137 18.73 18.08 -23.72
N ASP A 138 19.16 19.21 -24.28
CA ASP A 138 18.51 20.51 -24.08
C ASP A 138 17.04 20.48 -24.55
N HIS A 139 16.75 19.85 -25.70
CA HIS A 139 15.41 19.78 -26.27
C HIS A 139 14.47 18.89 -25.43
N ALA A 140 14.94 17.73 -24.97
CA ALA A 140 14.19 16.84 -24.08
C ALA A 140 13.98 17.50 -22.71
N THR A 141 14.95 18.26 -22.22
CA THR A 141 14.82 19.06 -20.99
C THR A 141 13.77 20.15 -21.16
N GLU A 142 13.88 21.01 -22.19
CA GLU A 142 12.94 22.08 -22.50
C GLU A 142 11.52 21.57 -22.74
N HIS A 143 11.36 20.37 -23.29
CA HIS A 143 10.05 19.75 -23.49
C HIS A 143 9.45 19.16 -22.21
N TYR A 144 10.18 18.27 -21.51
CA TYR A 144 9.59 17.46 -20.44
C TYR A 144 9.67 18.10 -19.05
N LEU A 145 10.68 18.93 -18.76
CA LEU A 145 10.83 19.51 -17.42
C LEU A 145 9.69 20.51 -17.09
N PRO A 146 9.30 21.47 -17.96
CA PRO A 146 8.19 22.38 -17.66
C PRO A 146 6.87 21.62 -17.47
N ARG A 147 6.63 20.58 -18.27
CA ARG A 147 5.45 19.71 -18.16
C ARG A 147 5.38 19.00 -16.80
N LEU A 148 6.50 18.48 -16.31
CA LEU A 148 6.59 17.86 -14.98
C LEU A 148 6.43 18.87 -13.84
N GLN A 149 6.97 20.09 -14.00
CA GLN A 149 6.75 21.18 -13.05
C GLN A 149 5.27 21.57 -12.98
N SER A 150 4.59 21.76 -14.10
CA SER A 150 3.16 22.07 -14.11
C SER A 150 2.27 20.97 -13.52
N VAL A 151 2.68 19.70 -13.56
CA VAL A 151 2.00 18.63 -12.79
C VAL A 151 2.21 18.80 -11.27
N CYS A 152 3.41 19.21 -10.83
CA CYS A 152 3.70 19.47 -9.41
C CYS A 152 3.02 20.74 -8.85
N GLU A 153 2.68 21.68 -9.74
CA GLU A 153 1.97 22.94 -9.46
C GLU A 153 0.44 22.74 -9.30
N LEU A 154 -0.11 21.59 -9.70
CA LEU A 154 -1.51 21.21 -9.44
C LEU A 154 -1.80 20.98 -7.96
N TRP A 155 -0.76 20.74 -7.15
CA TRP A 155 -0.83 20.46 -5.73
C TRP A 155 -0.22 21.61 -4.93
N SER A 156 -0.77 21.87 -3.73
CA SER A 156 -0.16 22.84 -2.81
C SER A 156 1.26 22.40 -2.42
N GLU A 157 2.13 23.36 -2.13
CA GLU A 157 3.53 23.09 -1.74
C GLU A 157 3.68 22.24 -0.48
N ARG A 158 2.60 22.11 0.30
CA ARG A 158 2.51 21.32 1.53
C ARG A 158 1.73 20.01 1.35
N SER A 159 1.75 19.46 0.14
CA SER A 159 1.13 18.17 -0.20
C SER A 159 2.21 17.10 -0.41
N PRO A 160 2.09 15.89 0.19
CA PRO A 160 2.89 14.73 -0.18
C PRO A 160 2.41 14.16 -1.52
N CYS A 161 2.68 14.88 -2.61
CA CYS A 161 2.32 14.46 -3.97
C CYS A 161 3.52 13.77 -4.65
N PHE A 162 3.29 12.57 -5.20
CA PHE A 162 4.32 11.69 -5.75
C PHE A 162 5.14 12.33 -6.88
N GLU A 163 4.55 13.27 -7.59
CA GLU A 163 5.12 13.92 -8.78
C GLU A 163 6.29 14.83 -8.40
N ARG A 164 6.28 15.39 -7.18
CA ARG A 164 7.44 16.13 -6.61
C ARG A 164 8.63 15.23 -6.32
N LEU A 165 8.38 13.95 -5.98
CA LEU A 165 9.45 12.95 -5.82
C LEU A 165 10.06 12.59 -7.18
N ILE A 166 9.23 12.45 -8.21
CA ILE A 166 9.66 12.26 -9.60
C ILE A 166 10.41 13.49 -10.14
N LEU A 167 10.02 14.71 -9.76
CA LEU A 167 10.76 15.94 -10.07
C LEU A 167 12.12 15.99 -9.35
N GLY A 168 12.18 15.56 -8.08
CA GLY A 168 13.44 15.39 -7.35
C GLY A 168 14.39 14.44 -8.07
N ARG A 169 13.88 13.28 -8.51
CA ARG A 169 14.61 12.31 -9.33
C ARG A 169 15.09 12.90 -10.66
N PHE A 170 14.24 13.66 -11.37
CA PHE A 170 14.59 14.33 -12.62
C PHE A 170 15.79 15.26 -12.40
N TYR A 171 15.73 16.14 -11.40
CA TYR A 171 16.84 17.01 -11.06
C TYR A 171 18.10 16.25 -10.60
N SER A 172 17.94 15.15 -9.87
CA SER A 172 19.08 14.30 -9.46
C SER A 172 19.80 13.69 -10.66
N LEU A 173 19.08 13.22 -11.67
CA LEU A 173 19.66 12.68 -12.92
C LEU A 173 20.29 13.78 -13.78
N MET A 174 19.80 15.02 -13.72
CA MET A 174 20.48 16.19 -14.29
C MET A 174 21.71 16.67 -13.49
N GLY A 175 22.06 16.02 -12.37
CA GLY A 175 23.10 16.50 -11.44
C GLY A 175 22.75 17.79 -10.67
N LYS A 176 21.52 18.29 -10.79
CA LYS A 176 21.03 19.54 -10.17
C LYS A 176 20.63 19.31 -8.70
N ARG A 177 21.62 18.89 -7.90
CA ARG A 177 21.46 18.39 -6.51
C ARG A 177 20.55 19.25 -5.64
N ASP A 178 20.75 20.56 -5.61
CA ASP A 178 20.02 21.42 -4.67
C ASP A 178 18.52 21.48 -5.02
N LYS A 179 18.19 21.50 -6.33
CA LYS A 179 16.79 21.38 -6.79
C LYS A 179 16.20 19.99 -6.54
N ALA A 180 17.03 18.95 -6.58
CA ALA A 180 16.59 17.59 -6.26
C ALA A 180 16.21 17.46 -4.77
N LEU A 181 17.02 18.03 -3.89
CA LEU A 181 16.76 18.06 -2.45
C LEU A 181 15.55 18.95 -2.12
N ASP A 182 15.42 20.11 -2.76
CA ASP A 182 14.30 21.04 -2.56
C ASP A 182 12.95 20.43 -3.00
N ALA A 183 12.91 19.73 -4.14
CA ALA A 183 11.68 19.08 -4.62
C ALA A 183 11.11 18.03 -3.65
N VAL A 184 11.97 17.28 -2.92
CA VAL A 184 11.52 16.30 -1.91
C VAL A 184 11.43 16.87 -0.49
N LYS A 185 11.92 18.10 -0.28
CA LYS A 185 12.13 18.73 1.03
C LYS A 185 10.92 18.69 1.95
N TRP A 186 9.71 18.89 1.42
CA TRP A 186 8.50 18.87 2.23
C TRP A 186 8.19 17.48 2.80
N VAL A 187 8.34 16.42 1.99
CA VAL A 187 8.09 15.04 2.44
C VAL A 187 9.15 14.60 3.45
N VAL A 188 10.42 15.00 3.24
CA VAL A 188 11.49 14.77 4.22
C VAL A 188 11.22 15.53 5.53
N LYS A 189 10.74 16.78 5.47
CA LYS A 189 10.31 17.51 6.68
C LYS A 189 9.17 16.78 7.39
N PHE A 190 8.13 16.39 6.67
CA PHE A 190 6.97 15.71 7.25
C PHE A 190 7.36 14.39 7.94
N GLY A 191 8.27 13.60 7.35
CA GLY A 191 8.84 12.42 8.03
C GLY A 191 9.65 12.75 9.28
N ILE A 192 10.43 13.85 9.29
CA ILE A 192 11.18 14.32 10.47
C ILE A 192 10.26 14.94 11.55
N ASP A 193 9.13 15.50 11.16
CA ASP A 193 8.14 16.09 12.06
C ASP A 193 7.41 15.00 12.87
N LEU A 194 7.00 13.91 12.21
CA LEU A 194 6.41 12.73 12.85
C LEU A 194 7.36 12.11 13.89
N LEU A 195 8.62 11.85 13.50
CA LEU A 195 9.68 11.30 14.37
C LEU A 195 10.10 12.22 15.55
N CYS A 196 9.33 13.26 15.84
CA CYS A 196 9.55 14.28 16.87
C CYS A 196 8.26 14.81 17.50
N ASP A 197 7.11 14.14 17.33
CA ASP A 197 5.82 14.53 17.95
C ASP A 197 5.53 13.84 19.30
N GLU A 198 6.49 13.04 19.79
CA GLU A 198 6.46 12.21 21.01
C GLU A 198 5.60 10.93 20.92
N ASP A 199 4.95 10.64 19.78
CA ASP A 199 4.15 9.41 19.58
C ASP A 199 4.92 8.29 18.84
N LEU A 200 5.61 7.47 19.64
CA LEU A 200 6.33 6.28 19.17
C LEU A 200 5.46 5.23 18.44
N ALA A 201 4.12 5.32 18.49
CA ALA A 201 3.25 4.42 17.72
C ALA A 201 3.15 4.82 16.24
N ASN A 202 3.44 6.07 15.88
CA ASN A 202 3.46 6.54 14.49
C ASN A 202 4.88 6.61 13.87
N ASP A 203 5.93 6.38 14.66
CA ASP A 203 7.34 6.45 14.27
C ASP A 203 7.65 5.69 12.95
N TRP A 204 7.01 4.53 12.74
CA TRP A 204 7.11 3.75 11.51
C TRP A 204 6.60 4.48 10.26
N GLU A 205 5.57 5.32 10.37
CA GLU A 205 5.10 6.16 9.26
C GLU A 205 6.15 7.23 8.95
N GLY A 206 6.76 7.83 9.99
CA GLY A 206 7.88 8.76 9.86
C GLY A 206 9.07 8.16 9.11
N TYR A 207 9.57 7.01 9.54
CA TYR A 207 10.62 6.27 8.82
C TYR A 207 10.19 5.87 7.41
N PHE A 208 8.93 5.47 7.21
CA PHE A 208 8.42 5.14 5.88
C PHE A 208 8.34 6.34 4.95
N LYS A 209 7.93 7.54 5.40
CA LYS A 209 7.95 8.77 4.57
C LYS A 209 9.37 9.12 4.11
N LEU A 210 10.36 8.93 4.98
CA LEU A 210 11.76 9.11 4.64
C LEU A 210 12.22 8.06 3.61
N ALA A 211 12.00 6.78 3.89
CA ALA A 211 12.35 5.68 3.00
C ALA A 211 11.67 5.78 1.60
N SER A 212 10.40 6.21 1.57
CA SER A 212 9.60 6.37 0.35
C SER A 212 9.91 7.65 -0.46
N SER A 213 10.72 8.57 0.08
CA SER A 213 11.12 9.82 -0.61
C SER A 213 12.61 9.90 -0.91
N LEU A 214 13.47 9.33 -0.05
CA LEU A 214 14.92 9.42 -0.19
C LEU A 214 15.48 8.57 -1.34
N HIS A 215 14.83 7.46 -1.74
CA HIS A 215 15.32 6.62 -2.87
C HIS A 215 15.34 7.34 -4.23
N PHE A 216 14.74 8.53 -4.35
CA PHE A 216 14.79 9.34 -5.57
C PHE A 216 16.06 10.19 -5.69
N VAL A 217 16.73 10.51 -4.57
CA VAL A 217 17.80 11.54 -4.49
C VAL A 217 18.97 11.22 -3.55
N ASP A 218 18.84 10.20 -2.69
CA ASP A 218 19.71 10.00 -1.51
C ASP A 218 19.71 8.55 -0.99
N ASP A 219 20.10 7.60 -1.85
CA ASP A 219 20.18 6.15 -1.59
C ASP A 219 20.75 5.76 -0.20
N VAL A 220 21.72 6.53 0.35
CA VAL A 220 22.38 6.21 1.63
C VAL A 220 21.45 6.46 2.84
N ASN A 221 20.78 7.62 2.91
CA ASN A 221 19.82 7.86 3.99
C ASN A 221 18.50 7.13 3.75
N CYS A 222 18.21 6.76 2.49
CA CYS A 222 17.14 5.82 2.18
C CYS A 222 17.38 4.46 2.86
N LEU A 223 18.55 3.84 2.68
CA LEU A 223 18.89 2.57 3.37
C LEU A 223 18.81 2.71 4.89
N ALA A 224 19.28 3.84 5.45
CA ALA A 224 19.17 4.12 6.88
C ALA A 224 17.69 4.12 7.35
N ALA A 225 16.80 4.81 6.63
CA ALA A 225 15.37 4.85 6.95
C ALA A 225 14.69 3.46 6.81
N TRP A 226 14.99 2.70 5.75
CA TRP A 226 14.50 1.31 5.63
C TRP A 226 15.01 0.41 6.76
N SER A 227 16.24 0.60 7.24
CA SER A 227 16.81 -0.22 8.33
C SER A 227 16.14 -0.02 9.70
N LEU A 228 15.26 0.97 9.85
CA LEU A 228 14.48 1.24 11.06
C LEU A 228 13.05 0.67 10.97
N LEU A 229 12.61 0.25 9.78
CA LEU A 229 11.32 -0.42 9.57
C LEU A 229 11.44 -1.91 9.87
N GLY A 230 11.73 -2.25 11.13
CA GLY A 230 11.91 -3.61 11.61
C GLY A 230 10.61 -4.34 12.02
N PRO A 231 10.69 -5.65 12.26
CA PRO A 231 9.64 -6.43 12.92
C PRO A 231 9.54 -6.05 14.41
N GLN A 232 8.35 -6.15 14.99
CA GLN A 232 8.11 -5.88 16.41
C GLN A 232 8.69 -7.01 17.27
N VAL A 233 9.56 -6.64 18.21
CA VAL A 233 10.05 -7.55 19.25
C VAL A 233 9.13 -7.42 20.47
N GLU A 234 8.52 -8.51 20.91
CA GLU A 234 7.84 -8.55 22.20
C GLU A 234 8.89 -8.49 23.32
N GLU A 235 9.11 -7.30 23.88
CA GLU A 235 9.93 -7.13 25.09
C GLU A 235 9.17 -7.68 26.30
N ASN A 236 9.43 -8.95 26.62
CA ASN A 236 9.00 -9.56 27.88
C ASN A 236 9.67 -8.83 29.05
N GLU A 237 8.92 -7.99 29.78
CA GLU A 237 9.34 -7.34 31.02
C GLU A 237 9.59 -8.39 32.13
N GLY A 238 10.77 -9.00 32.12
CA GLY A 238 11.24 -9.92 33.16
C GLY A 238 11.36 -9.21 34.51
N GLN A 239 10.68 -9.74 35.53
CA GLN A 239 10.55 -9.14 36.86
C GLN A 239 11.82 -9.26 37.75
N ASP A 240 12.98 -8.78 37.28
CA ASP A 240 14.20 -8.69 38.09
C ASP A 240 14.22 -7.45 38.99
N GLN A 241 13.30 -7.44 39.97
CA GLN A 241 13.42 -6.61 41.18
C GLN A 241 13.21 -7.45 42.43
N ARG A 242 14.24 -8.22 42.84
CA ARG A 242 14.37 -8.73 44.22
C ARG A 242 15.79 -8.68 44.75
N ASP A 243 15.87 -8.24 46.00
CA ASP A 243 16.88 -8.57 47.02
C ASP A 243 18.34 -8.12 46.87
N VAL A 244 18.61 -6.86 47.28
CA VAL A 244 19.80 -6.51 48.08
C VAL A 244 19.41 -5.76 49.37
N VAL A 245 18.74 -6.49 50.27
CA VAL A 245 19.06 -6.61 51.72
C VAL A 245 19.45 -5.35 52.53
N ARG A 246 18.45 -4.83 53.29
CA ARG A 246 18.44 -4.58 54.77
C ARG A 246 19.26 -3.43 55.42
N GLY A 247 18.58 -2.70 56.33
CA GLY A 247 19.16 -1.89 57.43
C GLY A 247 18.48 -0.52 57.56
N GLN A 248 17.26 -0.37 58.09
CA GLN A 248 16.89 -0.38 59.52
C GLN A 248 17.76 0.47 60.44
N GLU A 249 17.20 1.60 60.90
CA GLU A 249 17.06 1.94 62.32
C GLU A 249 15.88 2.92 62.48
N ASP A 250 15.26 2.95 63.65
CA ASP A 250 13.93 3.52 63.93
C ASP A 250 14.02 4.79 64.80
N GLU A 251 13.04 5.71 64.73
CA GLU A 251 12.48 6.34 65.94
C GLU A 251 11.12 7.07 65.72
N GLU A 252 10.48 7.41 66.84
CA GLU A 252 9.08 7.80 67.04
C GLU A 252 8.77 9.26 66.59
N GLY A 253 7.52 9.72 66.36
CA GLY A 253 6.21 9.06 66.42
C GLY A 253 5.14 9.94 67.11
N GLN A 254 4.06 10.33 66.41
CA GLN A 254 2.81 10.82 67.04
C GLN A 254 1.60 10.96 66.08
N THR A 255 0.49 10.32 66.47
CA THR A 255 -0.92 10.45 66.03
C THR A 255 -1.78 10.10 67.28
N PRO A 256 -3.14 10.17 67.32
CA PRO A 256 -4.11 10.41 66.23
C PRO A 256 -5.31 11.34 66.56
N GLU A 257 -6.11 11.64 65.52
CA GLU A 257 -7.58 11.58 65.45
C GLU A 257 -7.89 11.65 63.93
N GLN A 258 -8.50 10.66 63.25
CA GLN A 258 -9.90 10.17 63.31
C GLN A 258 -10.90 11.30 63.00
N ASP A 259 -11.79 11.20 62.01
CA ASP A 259 -12.51 10.01 61.50
C ASP A 259 -12.48 9.74 59.97
N ALA A 260 -12.98 8.56 59.61
CA ALA A 260 -13.31 8.05 58.27
C ALA A 260 -14.79 7.51 58.30
N PRO A 261 -15.42 6.94 57.23
CA PRO A 261 -14.84 6.48 55.95
C PRO A 261 -15.67 6.69 54.65
N ASN A 262 -14.98 6.42 53.53
CA ASN A 262 -15.44 5.91 52.21
C ASN A 262 -16.94 5.58 51.98
N ALA A 263 -17.49 5.95 50.81
CA ALA A 263 -17.51 5.06 49.62
C ALA A 263 -18.36 5.56 48.41
N ALA A 264 -17.93 5.16 47.22
CA ALA A 264 -18.46 5.38 45.87
C ALA A 264 -19.99 5.25 45.61
N LYS A 265 -20.46 6.02 44.60
CA LYS A 265 -21.40 5.61 43.51
C LYS A 265 -21.37 6.68 42.39
N LEU A 266 -21.08 6.34 41.13
CA LEU A 266 -21.98 5.87 40.05
C LEU A 266 -22.96 6.93 39.53
N CYS A 267 -22.96 7.11 38.20
CA CYS A 267 -23.90 7.96 37.47
C CYS A 267 -25.31 7.33 37.40
N PRO A 268 -26.35 8.17 37.34
CA PRO A 268 -27.57 7.84 36.61
C PRO A 268 -27.87 8.87 35.50
N GLY A 269 -28.61 8.44 34.47
CA GLY A 269 -29.21 9.31 33.45
C GLY A 269 -30.74 9.40 33.60
N ALA A 270 -31.34 10.21 32.73
CA ALA A 270 -32.78 10.42 32.51
C ALA A 270 -32.92 11.04 31.10
N GLU A 271 -33.75 10.66 30.13
CA GLU A 271 -35.06 9.95 30.09
C GLU A 271 -36.21 10.67 30.81
N GLY A 272 -37.37 10.98 30.21
CA GLY A 272 -37.82 10.88 28.80
C GLY A 272 -38.41 12.21 28.30
N GLU A 273 -39.50 12.30 27.53
CA GLU A 273 -40.49 11.31 27.07
C GLU A 273 -41.13 11.76 25.72
N ILE A 274 -41.44 10.85 24.77
CA ILE A 274 -42.79 10.36 24.35
C ILE A 274 -43.71 11.48 23.76
N ALA A 275 -44.31 11.36 22.57
CA ALA A 275 -45.34 10.36 22.23
C ALA A 275 -45.47 9.94 20.76
N SER A 276 -46.30 8.90 20.54
CA SER A 276 -46.56 8.18 19.29
C SER A 276 -48.05 7.84 19.14
N ASP A 277 -48.60 7.92 17.92
CA ASP A 277 -49.64 7.01 17.40
C ASP A 277 -49.74 7.17 15.86
N GLY A 278 -50.26 6.26 15.05
CA GLY A 278 -50.84 4.93 15.33
C GLY A 278 -51.03 4.10 14.04
N ARG A 279 -51.41 2.81 14.16
CA ARG A 279 -51.56 1.83 13.05
C ARG A 279 -53.04 1.46 12.83
N PRO A 280 -53.46 0.93 11.65
CA PRO A 280 -53.24 -0.48 11.24
C PRO A 280 -52.84 -0.61 9.75
N ARG A 281 -52.35 -1.71 9.15
CA ARG A 281 -52.35 -3.19 9.38
C ARG A 281 -53.61 -3.94 8.93
N GLU A 282 -53.55 -4.55 7.74
CA GLU A 282 -54.41 -5.66 7.30
C GLU A 282 -53.59 -6.70 6.53
N ALA A 283 -54.04 -7.96 6.45
CA ALA A 283 -53.33 -9.05 5.77
C ALA A 283 -54.22 -10.30 5.54
N THR A 284 -54.21 -10.83 4.31
CA THR A 284 -54.55 -12.21 3.88
C THR A 284 -54.29 -12.32 2.36
N GLY A 285 -54.06 -13.49 1.75
CA GLY A 285 -53.92 -14.86 2.28
C GLY A 285 -53.51 -15.86 1.17
N ASN A 286 -53.15 -17.09 1.55
CA ASN A 286 -52.71 -18.15 0.61
C ASN A 286 -53.88 -18.92 0.00
N THR A 287 -53.76 -19.39 -1.25
CA THR A 287 -54.34 -20.67 -1.75
C THR A 287 -53.68 -21.11 -3.08
N MET A 288 -53.45 -22.42 -3.25
CA MET A 288 -53.01 -23.08 -4.49
C MET A 288 -54.22 -23.57 -5.32
N LEU A 289 -54.03 -23.78 -6.63
CA LEU A 289 -54.66 -24.92 -7.34
C LEU A 289 -53.75 -25.46 -8.47
N ASN A 290 -54.03 -26.70 -8.89
CA ASN A 290 -53.19 -27.56 -9.74
C ASN A 290 -53.67 -27.65 -11.21
N GLY A 291 -52.77 -28.12 -12.09
CA GLY A 291 -53.11 -28.89 -13.30
C GLY A 291 -52.53 -28.36 -14.62
N GLY A 292 -51.79 -29.15 -15.42
CA GLY A 292 -51.28 -30.50 -15.14
C GLY A 292 -50.59 -31.18 -16.35
N GLU A 293 -49.76 -32.17 -16.03
CA GLU A 293 -49.29 -33.33 -16.83
C GLU A 293 -48.44 -33.10 -18.11
N GLY A 294 -47.39 -33.91 -18.36
CA GLY A 294 -46.80 -34.91 -17.45
C GLY A 294 -45.75 -35.88 -18.04
N LYS A 295 -45.24 -36.74 -17.14
CA LYS A 295 -44.45 -37.99 -17.31
C LYS A 295 -43.04 -37.84 -17.93
N ALA A 296 -41.95 -38.20 -17.22
CA ALA A 296 -41.51 -39.51 -16.65
C ALA A 296 -40.87 -40.41 -17.73
N GLU A 297 -39.88 -41.28 -17.47
CA GLU A 297 -39.35 -41.88 -16.22
C GLU A 297 -38.00 -41.23 -15.77
N GLU A 298 -37.39 -41.34 -14.57
CA GLU A 298 -37.20 -42.39 -13.54
C GLU A 298 -36.39 -43.62 -14.03
N THR A 299 -35.46 -44.25 -13.28
CA THR A 299 -35.15 -44.37 -11.83
C THR A 299 -33.70 -43.91 -11.49
N ASP A 300 -33.27 -43.51 -10.28
CA ASP A 300 -33.43 -44.02 -8.87
C ASP A 300 -32.65 -45.34 -8.60
N THR A 301 -31.86 -45.57 -7.53
CA THR A 301 -31.29 -44.76 -6.40
C THR A 301 -29.75 -45.07 -6.27
N LYS A 302 -28.91 -44.78 -5.23
CA LYS A 302 -29.01 -44.29 -3.82
C LYS A 302 -27.70 -43.62 -3.32
N GLU A 303 -27.70 -43.13 -2.07
CA GLU A 303 -26.53 -42.66 -1.28
C GLU A 303 -25.97 -43.75 -0.32
N LEU A 304 -24.68 -43.70 0.07
CA LEU A 304 -24.22 -43.43 1.47
C LEU A 304 -22.68 -43.34 1.59
N GLN A 305 -22.14 -43.14 2.82
CA GLN A 305 -20.73 -42.79 3.15
C GLN A 305 -19.92 -43.92 3.84
N CYS A 306 -18.59 -43.73 3.91
CA CYS A 306 -17.58 -44.37 4.83
C CYS A 306 -17.36 -45.90 4.67
N SER A 307 -16.15 -46.47 4.79
CA SER A 307 -15.14 -46.29 5.86
C SER A 307 -13.72 -46.78 5.45
N GLU A 308 -12.75 -46.60 6.36
CA GLU A 308 -11.44 -47.29 6.41
C GLU A 308 -11.63 -48.76 6.94
N GLU A 309 -10.65 -49.68 7.07
CA GLU A 309 -9.17 -49.72 6.98
C GLU A 309 -8.68 -51.07 6.37
N ALA A 310 -7.34 -51.23 6.25
CA ALA A 310 -6.57 -52.47 6.55
C ALA A 310 -6.74 -53.75 5.68
N SER A 311 -5.83 -54.75 5.70
CA SER A 311 -4.36 -54.76 5.89
C SER A 311 -3.80 -56.18 5.61
N ASP A 312 -2.59 -56.31 5.07
CA ASP A 312 -1.83 -57.58 4.98
C ASP A 312 -0.33 -57.24 4.70
N THR A 313 0.70 -57.92 5.20
CA THR A 313 0.80 -59.20 5.95
C THR A 313 1.98 -59.18 6.96
N PHE A 314 1.95 -60.11 7.93
CA PHE A 314 2.93 -60.54 8.97
C PHE A 314 4.40 -60.77 8.50
N THR A 315 5.44 -61.00 9.32
CA THR A 315 5.58 -61.67 10.65
C THR A 315 6.75 -61.18 11.54
N ASP A 316 6.52 -61.09 12.86
CA ASP A 316 7.26 -61.70 14.01
C ASP A 316 8.81 -61.72 14.06
N THR A 317 9.49 -61.57 15.22
CA THR A 317 9.50 -62.57 16.32
C THR A 317 10.06 -62.06 17.68
N GLU A 318 9.27 -62.28 18.74
CA GLU A 318 9.54 -62.46 20.20
C GLU A 318 10.30 -61.47 21.13
N ASP A 319 9.58 -61.16 22.23
CA ASP A 319 9.91 -60.52 23.52
C ASP A 319 10.80 -61.38 24.46
N ASN A 320 11.44 -60.78 25.47
CA ASN A 320 11.42 -61.28 26.87
C ASN A 320 12.02 -60.30 27.93
N ARG A 321 11.12 -59.55 28.61
CA ARG A 321 11.03 -59.26 30.08
C ARG A 321 12.21 -58.71 30.95
N GLU A 322 11.80 -57.80 31.84
CA GLU A 322 12.46 -57.11 33.00
C GLU A 322 13.02 -58.02 34.15
N PRO A 323 13.82 -57.53 35.16
CA PRO A 323 13.72 -56.20 35.84
C PRO A 323 15.02 -55.46 36.29
N ALA A 324 14.82 -54.28 36.92
CA ALA A 324 15.79 -53.29 37.45
C ALA A 324 16.33 -53.63 38.88
N PRO A 325 17.07 -52.78 39.66
CA PRO A 325 17.59 -51.39 39.49
C PRO A 325 19.13 -51.31 39.86
N PRO A 326 19.80 -50.23 40.38
CA PRO A 326 19.45 -48.81 40.64
C PRO A 326 20.56 -47.74 40.29
N ASP A 327 20.35 -46.50 40.78
CA ASP A 327 21.28 -45.40 41.19
C ASP A 327 22.37 -44.80 40.27
N GLY A 328 22.37 -43.45 40.19
CA GLY A 328 23.44 -42.61 39.61
C GLY A 328 23.03 -41.14 39.49
N GLU A 329 23.62 -40.25 40.30
CA GLU A 329 23.26 -38.82 40.35
C GLU A 329 23.79 -38.02 39.15
N ALA A 330 22.96 -37.14 38.58
CA ALA A 330 23.37 -36.12 37.60
C ALA A 330 22.52 -34.85 37.74
N GLU A 331 23.15 -33.70 37.92
CA GLU A 331 22.47 -32.44 38.24
C GLU A 331 21.63 -31.91 37.05
N SER A 332 20.35 -31.65 37.31
CA SER A 332 19.41 -31.10 36.32
C SER A 332 19.62 -29.59 36.11
N ARG A 333 20.68 -29.24 35.37
CA ARG A 333 20.90 -27.86 34.93
C ARG A 333 19.76 -27.42 34.00
N ALA A 334 18.83 -26.64 34.55
CA ALA A 334 17.66 -26.15 33.82
C ALA A 334 18.09 -25.44 32.51
N PRO A 335 17.41 -25.69 31.38
CA PRO A 335 17.62 -24.92 30.17
C PRO A 335 17.38 -23.44 30.44
N TYR A 336 18.23 -22.58 29.87
CA TYR A 336 17.90 -21.15 29.76
C TYR A 336 16.56 -21.00 29.04
N PRO A 337 15.71 -20.02 29.42
CA PRO A 337 14.47 -19.78 28.69
C PRO A 337 14.79 -19.55 27.22
N ALA A 338 14.11 -20.27 26.34
CA ALA A 338 14.23 -20.05 24.91
C ALA A 338 13.83 -18.60 24.60
N PRO A 339 14.58 -17.88 23.74
CA PRO A 339 14.19 -16.53 23.36
C PRO A 339 12.79 -16.56 22.77
N SER A 340 11.93 -15.63 23.19
CA SER A 340 10.56 -15.51 22.72
C SER A 340 10.49 -15.51 21.18
N PRO A 341 9.47 -16.14 20.57
CA PRO A 341 9.33 -16.12 19.13
C PRO A 341 9.23 -14.66 18.67
N ILE A 342 10.14 -14.25 17.78
CA ILE A 342 10.08 -12.92 17.20
C ILE A 342 8.82 -12.86 16.34
N SER A 343 7.99 -11.85 16.56
CA SER A 343 6.84 -11.59 15.69
C SER A 343 7.38 -10.99 14.39
N ASP A 344 7.28 -11.73 13.27
CA ASP A 344 7.63 -11.23 11.92
C ASP A 344 6.59 -10.20 11.40
N ILE A 345 6.13 -9.30 12.27
CA ILE A 345 5.13 -8.26 12.03
C ILE A 345 5.71 -6.92 12.48
N GLY A 346 6.05 -6.06 11.53
CA GLY A 346 6.30 -4.64 11.78
C GLY A 346 5.04 -3.79 11.55
N GLY A 347 5.14 -2.47 11.80
CA GLY A 347 4.02 -1.53 11.61
C GLY A 347 3.72 -1.14 10.14
N MET A 348 4.54 -1.59 9.18
CA MET A 348 4.39 -1.23 7.77
C MET A 348 3.30 -2.06 7.08
N TYR A 349 2.78 -1.59 5.93
CA TYR A 349 1.90 -2.38 5.07
C TYR A 349 2.13 -2.06 3.58
N ILE A 350 2.95 -2.86 2.90
CA ILE A 350 3.22 -2.72 1.45
C ILE A 350 2.87 -4.02 0.73
N LEU A 351 2.10 -3.92 -0.37
CA LEU A 351 1.83 -5.03 -1.28
C LEU A 351 2.71 -4.96 -2.54
N CYS A 352 3.07 -6.11 -3.10
CA CYS A 352 3.82 -6.21 -4.34
C CYS A 352 2.98 -5.75 -5.55
N CYS A 353 3.42 -4.70 -6.26
CA CYS A 353 2.76 -4.13 -7.44
C CYS A 353 2.96 -4.96 -8.73
N GLY A 354 3.25 -6.26 -8.60
CA GLY A 354 3.81 -7.09 -9.67
C GLY A 354 2.78 -7.88 -10.46
N GLU A 355 2.84 -9.20 -10.32
CA GLU A 355 1.97 -10.17 -11.00
C GLU A 355 0.63 -10.34 -10.28
N ARG A 356 -0.42 -10.70 -11.04
CA ARG A 356 -1.73 -11.03 -10.46
C ARG A 356 -1.61 -12.16 -9.43
N GLY A 357 -2.15 -11.94 -8.23
CA GLY A 357 -2.06 -12.90 -7.13
C GLY A 357 -0.67 -12.98 -6.47
N CYS A 358 0.24 -12.03 -6.74
CA CYS A 358 1.48 -11.91 -5.97
C CYS A 358 1.20 -11.35 -4.56
N ASN A 359 0.74 -12.24 -3.68
CA ASN A 359 0.33 -11.91 -2.31
C ASN A 359 1.51 -11.63 -1.35
N ARG A 360 2.66 -11.16 -1.85
CA ARG A 360 3.77 -10.71 -0.98
C ARG A 360 3.39 -9.36 -0.38
N LEU A 361 2.96 -9.43 0.88
CA LEU A 361 2.88 -8.33 1.83
C LEU A 361 4.23 -8.18 2.54
N TRP A 362 4.67 -6.95 2.78
CA TRP A 362 5.74 -6.62 3.71
C TRP A 362 5.20 -5.81 4.88
N THR A 363 5.41 -6.33 6.09
CA THR A 363 5.15 -5.66 7.37
C THR A 363 6.39 -4.98 7.94
N PHE A 364 7.58 -5.34 7.44
CA PHE A 364 8.89 -4.76 7.75
C PHE A 364 9.80 -4.81 6.51
N ALA A 365 10.97 -4.19 6.58
CA ALA A 365 11.92 -4.08 5.47
C ALA A 365 12.67 -5.40 5.18
N ASP A 366 12.16 -6.20 4.24
CA ASP A 366 12.74 -7.50 3.85
C ASP A 366 12.68 -7.77 2.34
N ASP A 367 13.80 -7.63 1.64
CA ASP A 367 13.98 -7.90 0.20
C ASP A 367 12.95 -7.18 -0.70
N ILE A 368 13.01 -5.84 -0.68
CA ILE A 368 12.08 -4.95 -1.41
C ILE A 368 12.82 -4.27 -2.56
N TYR A 369 12.26 -4.32 -3.76
CA TYR A 369 12.79 -3.62 -4.93
C TYR A 369 11.89 -2.43 -5.28
N VAL A 370 12.36 -1.22 -4.99
CA VAL A 370 11.61 0.03 -5.11
C VAL A 370 11.94 0.71 -6.43
N CYS A 371 10.96 1.08 -7.25
CA CYS A 371 11.23 1.74 -8.53
C CYS A 371 11.64 3.21 -8.31
N LYS A 372 12.84 3.60 -8.75
CA LYS A 372 13.35 4.98 -8.64
C LYS A 372 12.81 5.90 -9.72
N ASP A 373 12.00 5.40 -10.66
CA ASP A 373 11.40 6.17 -11.75
C ASP A 373 9.85 6.14 -11.76
N CYS A 374 9.22 5.41 -10.83
CA CYS A 374 7.76 5.34 -10.63
C CYS A 374 7.44 5.26 -9.14
N ALA A 375 6.73 6.24 -8.61
CA ALA A 375 6.44 6.31 -7.18
C ALA A 375 5.43 5.25 -6.72
N GLY A 376 5.64 4.72 -5.52
CA GLY A 376 4.79 3.69 -4.92
C GLY A 376 4.88 2.30 -5.58
N VAL A 377 5.81 2.07 -6.52
CA VAL A 377 6.00 0.76 -7.15
C VAL A 377 7.03 -0.05 -6.37
N TYR A 378 6.55 -1.06 -5.64
CA TYR A 378 7.34 -2.01 -4.86
C TYR A 378 7.20 -3.40 -5.46
N LEU A 379 8.32 -4.07 -5.74
CA LEU A 379 8.35 -5.43 -6.30
C LEU A 379 9.14 -6.37 -5.41
N CYS A 380 8.68 -7.62 -5.32
CA CYS A 380 9.49 -8.72 -4.81
C CYS A 380 10.45 -9.20 -5.91
N LYS A 381 11.54 -9.87 -5.51
CA LYS A 381 12.57 -10.37 -6.44
C LYS A 381 12.00 -11.07 -7.67
N GLY A 382 11.10 -12.04 -7.49
CA GLY A 382 10.50 -12.79 -8.59
C GLY A 382 9.63 -11.95 -9.53
N CYS A 383 8.97 -10.90 -9.04
CA CYS A 383 8.24 -9.97 -9.91
C CYS A 383 9.18 -9.01 -10.66
N LEU A 384 10.28 -8.58 -10.04
CA LEU A 384 11.32 -7.82 -10.73
C LEU A 384 12.00 -8.66 -11.83
N GLU A 385 12.33 -9.91 -11.54
CA GLU A 385 12.91 -10.85 -12.52
C GLU A 385 11.96 -11.07 -13.72
N LYS A 386 10.65 -11.27 -13.48
CA LYS A 386 9.63 -11.32 -14.53
C LYS A 386 9.51 -10.01 -15.33
N LEU A 387 9.57 -8.86 -14.66
CA LEU A 387 9.57 -7.55 -15.34
C LEU A 387 10.80 -7.41 -16.25
N GLN A 388 12.00 -7.70 -15.73
CA GLN A 388 13.27 -7.61 -16.46
C GLN A 388 13.32 -8.55 -17.67
N ALA A 389 12.86 -9.79 -17.51
CA ALA A 389 12.70 -10.74 -18.61
C ALA A 389 11.66 -10.28 -19.65
N GLY A 390 10.72 -9.41 -19.28
CA GLY A 390 9.56 -9.06 -20.09
C GLY A 390 8.48 -10.14 -20.12
N THR A 391 8.50 -11.06 -19.13
CA THR A 391 7.55 -12.16 -18.96
C THR A 391 6.47 -11.85 -17.93
N LEU A 392 6.49 -10.67 -17.32
CA LEU A 392 5.38 -10.13 -16.51
C LEU A 392 4.20 -9.75 -17.42
N GLN A 393 3.51 -10.76 -17.94
CA GLN A 393 2.37 -10.61 -18.86
C GLN A 393 1.15 -9.99 -18.16
N GLU A 394 0.98 -10.29 -16.87
CA GLU A 394 -0.14 -9.82 -16.04
C GLU A 394 0.31 -8.70 -15.07
N ILE A 395 0.70 -7.54 -15.60
CA ILE A 395 0.99 -6.34 -14.76
C ILE A 395 -0.28 -5.95 -13.99
N CYS A 396 -0.24 -6.08 -12.66
CA CYS A 396 -1.40 -5.98 -11.76
C CYS A 396 -1.17 -5.04 -10.58
N SER A 397 -1.08 -3.75 -10.89
CA SER A 397 -1.57 -2.66 -10.05
C SER A 397 -1.73 -1.45 -10.95
N GLU A 398 -2.71 -0.59 -10.69
CA GLU A 398 -2.83 0.72 -11.35
C GLU A 398 -1.50 1.49 -11.27
N MET A 399 -0.78 1.40 -10.15
CA MET A 399 0.51 2.09 -9.94
C MET A 399 1.63 1.56 -10.88
N SER A 400 1.52 0.33 -11.38
CA SER A 400 2.61 -0.35 -12.10
C SER A 400 2.56 -0.18 -13.63
N VAL A 401 1.48 0.37 -14.21
CA VAL A 401 1.23 0.33 -15.66
C VAL A 401 2.20 1.15 -16.52
N VAL A 402 2.89 2.13 -15.90
CA VAL A 402 3.96 2.93 -16.52
C VAL A 402 5.35 2.35 -16.27
N CYS A 403 5.50 1.42 -15.31
CA CYS A 403 6.77 0.85 -14.90
C CYS A 403 7.29 -0.18 -15.90
N LYS A 404 8.60 -0.10 -16.22
CA LYS A 404 9.22 -0.86 -17.33
C LYS A 404 10.59 -1.40 -16.92
N LYS A 405 11.05 -2.45 -17.60
CA LYS A 405 12.38 -3.06 -17.38
C LYS A 405 13.59 -2.15 -17.60
N SER A 406 13.39 -0.98 -18.19
CA SER A 406 14.41 0.07 -18.37
C SER A 406 14.46 1.07 -17.20
N HIS A 407 13.65 0.88 -16.16
CA HIS A 407 13.65 1.72 -14.97
C HIS A 407 14.70 1.25 -13.97
N GLU A 408 15.27 2.18 -13.21
CA GLU A 408 16.23 1.87 -12.14
C GLU A 408 15.46 1.43 -10.88
N PHE A 409 15.93 0.36 -10.24
CA PHE A 409 15.36 -0.14 -8.99
C PHE A 409 16.38 -0.01 -7.86
N PHE A 410 15.93 0.52 -6.73
CA PHE A 410 16.65 0.55 -5.47
C PHE A 410 16.35 -0.74 -4.71
N HIS A 411 17.39 -1.43 -4.21
CA HIS A 411 17.24 -2.66 -3.45
C HIS A 411 17.33 -2.37 -1.94
N VAL A 412 16.27 -2.70 -1.22
CA VAL A 412 16.25 -2.84 0.23
C VAL A 412 16.63 -4.30 0.54
N PRO A 413 17.76 -4.56 1.24
CA PRO A 413 18.17 -5.92 1.57
C PRO A 413 17.14 -6.70 2.41
N SER A 414 17.36 -8.01 2.54
CA SER A 414 16.66 -8.82 3.55
C SER A 414 16.97 -8.35 4.97
N TRP A 415 16.03 -8.54 5.89
CA TRP A 415 16.21 -8.11 7.28
C TRP A 415 17.31 -8.92 7.98
N ASN A 416 18.29 -8.23 8.58
CA ASN A 416 19.44 -8.88 9.23
C ASN A 416 19.35 -8.79 10.76
N TYR A 417 18.72 -9.79 11.36
CA TYR A 417 18.55 -9.90 12.82
C TYR A 417 19.86 -9.82 13.62
N GLU A 418 20.98 -10.32 13.11
CA GLU A 418 22.25 -10.19 13.84
C GLU A 418 22.82 -8.76 13.79
N GLU A 419 22.62 -8.05 12.69
CA GLU A 419 23.11 -6.69 12.51
C GLU A 419 22.24 -5.68 13.25
N ALA A 420 20.91 -5.86 13.25
CA ALA A 420 20.00 -5.11 14.09
C ALA A 420 20.40 -5.20 15.58
N ARG A 421 20.66 -6.41 16.09
CA ARG A 421 21.13 -6.65 17.48
C ARG A 421 22.53 -6.07 17.79
N ARG A 422 23.30 -5.64 16.79
CA ARG A 422 24.62 -4.99 16.95
C ARG A 422 24.53 -3.47 16.92
N ILE A 423 23.40 -2.90 16.50
CA ILE A 423 23.14 -1.46 16.55
C ILE A 423 22.52 -1.16 17.92
N PRO A 424 23.08 -0.25 18.74
CA PRO A 424 22.48 0.09 20.04
C PRO A 424 21.14 0.79 19.87
N ASN A 425 20.22 0.61 20.82
CA ASN A 425 18.93 1.32 20.82
C ASN A 425 19.13 2.85 20.67
N GLY A 426 18.22 3.51 19.96
CA GLY A 426 18.34 4.94 19.63
C GLY A 426 19.44 5.29 18.60
N HIS A 427 20.02 4.31 17.91
CA HIS A 427 21.00 4.52 16.83
C HIS A 427 20.54 3.94 15.49
N VAL A 428 21.16 4.41 14.41
CA VAL A 428 20.93 3.97 13.03
C VAL A 428 22.26 3.83 12.29
N LYS A 429 22.33 2.88 11.36
CA LYS A 429 23.49 2.69 10.48
C LYS A 429 23.33 3.51 9.20
N VAL A 430 24.17 4.53 9.01
CA VAL A 430 24.19 5.39 7.83
C VAL A 430 25.40 5.00 6.96
N GLY A 431 25.16 4.13 5.98
CA GLY A 431 26.19 3.60 5.09
C GLY A 431 27.19 2.68 5.80
N ARG A 432 28.24 3.26 6.39
CA ARG A 432 29.28 2.54 7.16
C ARG A 432 29.36 2.94 8.63
N GLU A 433 28.74 4.05 9.01
CA GLU A 433 28.83 4.62 10.36
C GLU A 433 27.55 4.31 11.14
N VAL A 434 27.67 4.12 12.46
CA VAL A 434 26.53 4.01 13.38
C VAL A 434 26.48 5.29 14.19
N ILE A 435 25.36 6.01 14.13
CA ILE A 435 25.14 7.30 14.80
C ILE A 435 23.79 7.31 15.51
N THR A 436 23.61 8.19 16.50
CA THR A 436 22.31 8.35 17.17
C THR A 436 21.24 8.82 16.17
N LEU A 437 19.98 8.43 16.40
CA LEU A 437 18.84 8.91 15.60
C LEU A 437 18.76 10.43 15.59
N SER A 438 18.97 11.08 16.74
CA SER A 438 19.01 12.56 16.83
C SER A 438 20.08 13.17 15.91
N ASN A 439 21.31 12.67 15.93
CA ASN A 439 22.38 13.15 15.04
C ASN A 439 22.06 12.90 13.56
N TRP A 440 21.39 11.79 13.22
CA TRP A 440 20.95 11.50 11.87
C TRP A 440 19.86 12.47 11.40
N LEU A 441 18.82 12.67 12.21
CA LEU A 441 17.73 13.62 11.96
C LEU A 441 18.27 15.05 11.81
N ASP A 442 19.19 15.49 12.68
CA ASP A 442 19.81 16.83 12.60
C ASP A 442 20.71 16.99 11.37
N ASN A 443 21.43 15.95 10.97
CA ASN A 443 22.19 15.96 9.72
C ASN A 443 21.26 16.06 8.50
N MET A 444 20.09 15.42 8.52
CA MET A 444 19.06 15.61 7.49
C MET A 444 18.44 17.01 7.55
N ARG A 445 18.08 17.53 8.74
CA ARG A 445 17.57 18.91 8.90
C ARG A 445 18.53 19.93 8.31
N ARG A 446 19.83 19.80 8.57
CA ARG A 446 20.87 20.66 7.99
C ARG A 446 20.98 20.50 6.48
N LYS A 447 21.00 19.26 5.98
CA LYS A 447 21.11 18.94 4.54
C LYS A 447 19.95 19.47 3.70
N TYR A 448 18.73 19.45 4.23
CA TYR A 448 17.52 19.92 3.53
C TYR A 448 17.16 21.38 3.86
N GLY A 449 17.94 22.08 4.71
CA GLY A 449 17.63 23.45 5.12
C GLY A 449 16.30 23.56 5.85
N LEU A 450 16.11 22.70 6.86
CA LEU A 450 14.93 22.61 7.73
C LEU A 450 15.19 23.07 9.17
N THR A 451 16.44 23.43 9.49
CA THR A 451 16.78 24.08 10.76
C THR A 451 16.06 25.43 10.84
N VAL A 452 15.31 25.63 11.93
CA VAL A 452 14.67 26.92 12.23
C VAL A 452 15.76 27.98 12.38
N GLU A 453 15.64 29.10 11.66
CA GLU A 453 16.50 30.26 11.91
C GLU A 453 16.31 30.68 13.36
N GLY A 454 17.41 30.73 14.12
CA GLY A 454 17.36 30.60 15.57
C GLY A 454 16.52 31.66 16.26
N LYS A 455 16.01 31.31 17.46
CA LYS A 455 15.64 32.33 18.45
C LYS A 455 16.84 33.27 18.57
N THR A 456 16.65 34.56 18.27
CA THR A 456 17.67 35.56 18.54
C THR A 456 17.88 35.62 20.06
N GLU A 457 19.09 35.27 20.49
CA GLU A 457 19.58 35.62 21.82
C GLU A 457 19.84 37.14 21.85
N GLU A 458 18.78 37.95 21.95
CA GLU A 458 18.88 39.37 22.27
C GLU A 458 19.30 39.54 23.74
N GLY A 459 20.59 39.32 23.99
CA GLY A 459 21.23 39.62 25.27
C GLY A 459 21.78 41.04 25.31
N VAL A 460 21.03 41.95 25.95
CA VAL A 460 21.53 43.20 26.57
C VAL A 460 20.81 43.42 27.90
#